data_AF-G2ITL3-F1
#
_entry.id   AF-G2ITL3-F1
#
_cell.length_a   1.000
_cell.length_b   1.000
_cell.length_c   1.000
_cell.angle_alpha   90.00
_cell.angle_beta   90.00
_cell.angle_gamma   90.00
#
_symmetry.space_group_name_H-M   'P 1'
#
loop_
_entity.id
_entity.type
_entity.pdbx_description
1 polymer ?
#
loop_
_entity_poly.entity_id
_entity_poly.type
_entity_poly.pdbx_seq_one_letter_code
_entity_poly.pdbx_strand_id
1 'polypeptide(L)'
;MRRPSAGLVSAALVFSLIALPATNAGARSEERIAKLIASTDGASQETAYKVRSVSGEYAVLKALHLEARSQSLMTPKRGKAYDVIEAVDPATGETRSIWFDISAFFGRGFGL
;
A
#
# COMPACT_ATOMS: atom_id res chain seq x y z
N MET A 1 -58.20 1.38 -6.57
CA MET A 1 -57.83 1.64 -7.98
C MET A 1 -56.33 1.91 -8.06
N ARG A 2 -55.72 1.51 -9.19
CA ARG A 2 -54.31 1.23 -9.48
C ARG A 2 -53.27 2.28 -9.05
N ARG A 3 -52.14 1.80 -8.50
CA ARG A 3 -50.81 2.45 -8.58
C ARG A 3 -50.34 2.46 -10.04
N PRO A 4 -49.43 3.37 -10.41
CA PRO A 4 -48.21 2.85 -11.02
C PRO A 4 -46.94 3.36 -10.34
N SER A 5 -46.11 2.38 -10.04
CA SER A 5 -44.71 2.44 -9.66
C SER A 5 -43.85 2.93 -10.84
N ALA A 6 -42.95 3.87 -10.60
CA ALA A 6 -41.88 4.26 -11.52
C ALA A 6 -40.69 4.71 -10.66
N GLY A 7 -39.45 4.30 -10.84
CA GLY A 7 -38.86 3.27 -11.67
C GLY A 7 -37.49 3.00 -11.05
N LEU A 8 -37.17 1.73 -10.80
CA LEU A 8 -35.85 1.32 -10.34
C LEU A 8 -34.92 1.32 -11.56
N VAL A 9 -34.06 2.32 -11.72
CA VAL A 9 -32.98 2.26 -12.72
C VAL A 9 -31.80 1.57 -12.06
N SER A 10 -31.79 0.23 -12.13
CA SER A 10 -30.58 -0.56 -11.88
C SER A 10 -29.61 -0.32 -13.03
N ALA A 11 -28.67 0.60 -12.85
CA ALA A 11 -27.47 0.66 -13.68
C ALA A 11 -26.56 -0.50 -13.26
N ALA A 12 -26.73 -1.67 -13.87
CA ALA A 12 -25.75 -2.74 -13.79
C ALA A 12 -24.52 -2.32 -14.61
N LEU A 13 -23.50 -1.79 -13.92
CA LEU A 13 -22.21 -1.50 -14.54
C LEU A 13 -21.50 -2.83 -14.77
N VAL A 14 -21.59 -3.35 -16.00
CA VAL A 14 -20.81 -4.53 -16.41
C VAL A 14 -19.35 -4.08 -16.54
N PHE A 15 -18.56 -4.28 -15.49
CA PHE A 15 -17.10 -4.22 -15.58
C PHE A 15 -16.65 -5.39 -16.45
N SER A 16 -16.42 -5.14 -17.73
CA SER A 16 -15.68 -6.07 -18.58
C SER A 16 -14.27 -6.16 -18.01
N LEU A 17 -13.93 -7.29 -17.37
CA LEU A 17 -12.55 -7.61 -17.02
C LEU A 17 -11.76 -7.79 -18.31
N ILE A 18 -11.16 -6.70 -18.78
CA ILE A 18 -10.05 -6.78 -19.72
C ILE A 18 -8.87 -7.27 -18.90
N ALA A 19 -8.55 -8.56 -19.03
CA ALA A 19 -7.30 -9.10 -18.52
C ALA A 19 -6.15 -8.45 -19.31
N LEU A 20 -5.58 -7.38 -18.76
CA LEU A 20 -4.35 -6.81 -19.27
C LEU A 20 -3.25 -7.86 -19.15
N PRO A 21 -2.43 -8.09 -20.19
CA PRO A 21 -1.26 -8.93 -20.04
C PRO A 21 -0.38 -8.30 -18.96
N ALA A 22 -0.07 -9.09 -17.91
CA ALA A 22 0.87 -8.67 -16.88
C ALA A 22 2.19 -8.29 -17.56
N THR A 23 2.47 -6.99 -17.61
CA THR A 23 3.69 -6.48 -18.20
C THR A 23 4.87 -6.95 -17.35
N ASN A 24 6.04 -7.19 -17.97
CA ASN A 24 7.29 -7.55 -17.25
C ASN A 24 7.66 -6.57 -16.11
N ALA A 25 7.09 -5.36 -16.10
CA ALA A 25 7.27 -4.41 -15.00
C ALA A 25 6.59 -4.87 -13.70
N GLY A 26 5.44 -5.55 -13.78
CA GLY A 26 4.73 -6.10 -12.63
C GLY A 26 5.55 -7.17 -11.93
N ALA A 27 6.00 -8.19 -12.67
CA ALA A 27 6.84 -9.27 -12.14
C ALA A 27 8.14 -8.75 -11.48
N ARG A 28 8.81 -7.77 -12.11
CA ARG A 28 10.01 -7.14 -11.53
C ARG A 28 9.70 -6.36 -10.25
N SER A 29 8.52 -5.76 -10.14
CA SER A 29 8.10 -5.06 -8.93
C SER A 29 7.87 -6.03 -7.78
N GLU A 30 7.18 -7.14 -8.02
CA GLU A 30 6.93 -8.19 -7.02
C GLU A 30 8.23 -8.84 -6.54
N GLU A 31 9.16 -9.17 -7.44
CA GLU A 31 10.48 -9.72 -7.07
C GLU A 31 11.26 -8.76 -6.15
N ARG A 32 11.18 -7.45 -6.43
CA ARG A 32 11.83 -6.43 -5.58
C ARG A 32 11.20 -6.38 -4.20
N ILE A 33 9.88 -6.45 -4.10
CA ILE A 33 9.17 -6.47 -2.82
C ILE A 33 9.52 -7.74 -2.03
N ALA A 34 9.54 -8.91 -2.67
CA ALA A 34 9.91 -10.16 -2.04
C ALA A 34 11.35 -10.12 -1.48
N LYS A 35 12.30 -9.61 -2.26
CA LYS A 35 13.69 -9.40 -1.80
C LYS A 35 13.78 -8.44 -0.62
N LEU A 36 12.97 -7.39 -0.62
CA LEU A 36 12.94 -6.40 0.45
C LEU A 36 12.42 -7.01 1.75
N ILE A 37 11.28 -7.72 1.71
CA ILE A 37 10.69 -8.41 2.86
C ILE A 37 11.63 -9.49 3.40
N ALA A 38 12.34 -10.21 2.53
CA ALA A 38 13.32 -11.20 2.97
C ALA A 38 14.55 -10.60 3.66
N SER A 39 14.83 -9.30 3.45
CA SER A 39 16.05 -8.66 3.95
C SER A 39 15.91 -8.03 5.34
N THR A 40 14.69 -7.74 5.78
CA THR A 40 14.43 -7.01 7.03
C THR A 40 12.96 -7.11 7.46
N ASP A 41 12.64 -6.72 8.69
CA ASP A 41 11.30 -6.84 9.28
C ASP A 41 10.49 -5.53 9.31
N GLY A 42 11.11 -4.37 9.07
CA GLY A 42 10.42 -3.09 9.11
C GLY A 42 9.89 -2.70 10.50
N ALA A 43 10.37 -3.31 11.58
CA ALA A 43 9.82 -3.08 12.93
C ALA A 43 10.34 -1.78 13.60
N SER A 44 11.43 -1.19 13.09
CA SER A 44 12.02 0.04 13.64
C SER A 44 12.60 0.97 12.56
N GLN A 45 13.16 2.12 12.98
CA GLN A 45 13.87 3.03 12.07
C GLN A 45 15.09 2.38 11.41
N GLU A 46 15.78 1.51 12.13
CA GLU A 46 17.00 0.82 11.70
C GLU A 46 16.69 -0.28 10.68
N THR A 47 15.54 -0.96 10.86
CA THR A 47 15.07 -2.04 9.99
C THR A 47 14.00 -1.60 8.98
N ALA A 48 13.77 -0.28 8.85
CA ALA A 48 12.74 0.27 7.98
C ALA A 48 12.91 -0.18 6.51
N TYR A 49 11.79 -0.52 5.87
CA TYR A 49 11.74 -0.89 4.48
C TYR A 49 12.07 0.31 3.58
N LYS A 50 13.15 0.20 2.80
CA LYS A 50 13.57 1.26 1.87
C LYS A 50 12.75 1.19 0.59
N VAL A 51 11.81 2.11 0.45
CA VAL A 51 10.90 2.19 -0.69
C VAL A 51 11.20 3.42 -1.55
N ARG A 52 10.69 3.42 -2.78
CA ARG A 52 10.91 4.50 -3.76
C ARG A 52 9.63 5.25 -4.13
N SER A 53 8.51 4.84 -3.58
CA SER A 53 7.19 5.42 -3.80
C SER A 53 6.23 4.94 -2.74
N VAL A 54 5.15 5.70 -2.55
CA VAL A 54 4.02 5.33 -1.68
C VAL A 54 3.41 3.99 -2.10
N SER A 55 3.24 3.75 -3.40
CA SER A 55 2.75 2.45 -3.90
C SER A 55 3.65 1.28 -3.48
N GLY A 56 4.94 1.51 -3.26
CA GLY A 56 5.86 0.51 -2.74
C GLY A 56 5.55 0.13 -1.28
N GLU A 57 5.14 1.09 -0.45
CA GLU A 57 4.73 0.85 0.95
C GLU A 57 3.55 -0.11 1.01
N TYR A 58 2.49 0.22 0.26
CA TYR A 58 1.28 -0.61 0.19
C TYR A 58 1.54 -1.97 -0.46
N ALA A 59 2.49 -2.07 -1.39
CA ALA A 59 2.90 -3.36 -1.96
C ALA A 59 3.59 -4.25 -0.92
N VAL A 60 4.41 -3.68 -0.03
CA VAL A 60 4.98 -4.41 1.11
C VAL A 60 3.88 -4.88 2.06
N LEU A 61 2.96 -4.00 2.48
CA LEU A 61 1.86 -4.38 3.36
C LEU A 61 1.01 -5.52 2.77
N LYS A 62 0.67 -5.42 1.48
CA LYS A 62 -0.07 -6.48 0.77
C LYS A 62 0.70 -7.81 0.78
N ALA A 63 2.00 -7.78 0.54
CA ALA A 63 2.83 -8.98 0.55
C ALA A 63 3.03 -9.58 1.96
N LEU A 64 2.88 -8.77 3.01
CA LEU A 64 2.84 -9.20 4.41
C LEU A 64 1.43 -9.60 4.87
N HIS A 65 0.42 -9.50 4.00
CA HIS A 65 -1.00 -9.71 4.34
C HIS A 65 -1.52 -8.79 5.45
N LEU A 66 -1.03 -7.55 5.51
CA LEU A 66 -1.42 -6.55 6.50
C LEU A 66 -2.32 -5.47 5.88
N GLU A 67 -3.26 -4.98 6.67
CA GLU A 67 -4.12 -3.84 6.33
C GLU A 67 -3.69 -2.59 7.11
N ALA A 68 -3.47 -1.48 6.42
CA ALA A 68 -3.16 -0.20 7.06
C ALA A 68 -4.34 0.30 7.91
N ARG A 69 -4.07 0.77 9.13
CA ARG A 69 -5.05 1.36 10.05
C ARG A 69 -4.81 2.83 10.27
N SER A 70 -3.58 3.20 10.58
CA SER A 70 -3.17 4.58 10.79
C SER A 70 -1.78 4.80 10.20
N GLN A 71 -1.46 6.06 9.90
CA GLN A 71 -0.20 6.45 9.30
C GLN A 71 0.35 7.67 10.04
N SER A 72 1.66 7.70 10.25
CA SER A 72 2.38 8.80 10.89
C SER A 72 3.71 9.06 10.20
N LEU A 73 4.00 10.33 9.97
CA LEU A 73 5.26 10.78 9.37
C LEU A 73 6.27 11.14 10.46
N MET A 74 7.47 10.58 10.39
CA MET A 74 8.57 10.87 11.31
C MET A 74 9.78 11.43 10.59
N THR A 75 10.24 12.62 11.02
CA THR A 75 11.42 13.29 10.46
C THR A 75 12.45 13.57 11.56
N PRO A 76 13.17 12.55 12.05
CA PRO A 76 14.04 12.69 13.23
C PRO A 76 15.25 13.61 12.99
N LYS A 77 15.69 13.74 11.74
CA LYS A 77 16.81 14.59 11.31
C LYS A 77 16.58 15.10 9.90
N ARG A 78 17.28 16.17 9.53
CA ARG A 78 17.23 16.74 8.17
C ARG A 78 17.61 15.69 7.13
N GLY A 79 16.78 15.55 6.09
CA GLY A 79 17.01 14.58 5.01
C GLY A 79 16.65 13.14 5.37
N LYS A 80 16.10 12.89 6.57
CA LYS A 80 15.54 11.61 6.96
C LYS A 80 14.05 11.73 7.20
N ALA A 81 13.30 10.89 6.51
CA ALA A 81 11.86 10.82 6.64
C ALA A 81 11.44 9.35 6.62
N TYR A 82 10.59 9.01 7.58
CA TYR A 82 10.01 7.69 7.72
C TYR A 82 8.51 7.79 7.69
N ASP A 83 7.88 6.93 6.91
CA ASP A 83 6.46 6.70 7.03
C ASP A 83 6.23 5.49 7.93
N VAL A 84 5.40 5.65 8.96
CA VAL A 84 5.12 4.61 9.95
C VAL A 84 3.65 4.26 9.83
N ILE A 85 3.37 3.05 9.38
CA ILE A 85 2.01 2.55 9.22
C ILE A 85 1.72 1.56 10.33
N GLU A 86 0.76 1.90 11.19
CA GLU A 86 0.13 0.92 12.05
C GLU A 86 -0.75 0.02 11.19
N ALA A 87 -0.46 -1.27 11.15
CA ALA A 87 -1.14 -2.22 10.31
C ALA A 87 -1.65 -3.40 11.12
N VAL A 88 -2.77 -3.98 10.71
CA VAL A 88 -3.39 -5.15 11.34
C VAL A 88 -3.27 -6.36 10.43
N ASP A 89 -3.03 -7.52 11.01
CA ASP A 89 -3.25 -8.80 10.35
C ASP A 89 -4.76 -9.14 10.47
N PRO A 90 -5.52 -9.17 9.35
CA PRO A 90 -6.94 -9.46 9.39
C PRO A 90 -7.27 -10.91 9.79
N ALA A 91 -6.31 -11.84 9.69
CA ALA A 91 -6.51 -13.23 10.08
C ALA A 91 -6.39 -13.43 11.59
N THR A 92 -5.54 -12.65 12.28
CA THR A 92 -5.26 -12.81 13.72
C THR A 92 -5.76 -11.65 14.58
N GLY A 93 -5.99 -10.49 13.99
CA GLY A 93 -6.27 -9.23 14.69
C GLY A 93 -5.03 -8.59 15.31
N GLU A 94 -3.84 -9.16 15.14
CA GLU A 94 -2.60 -8.60 15.67
C GLU A 94 -2.27 -7.27 14.98
N THR A 95 -1.92 -6.26 15.76
CA THR A 95 -1.51 -4.95 15.25
C THR A 95 -0.01 -4.75 15.41
N ARG A 96 0.65 -4.22 14.39
CA ARG A 96 2.08 -3.91 14.40
C ARG A 96 2.38 -2.66 13.58
N SER A 97 3.41 -1.92 13.98
CA SER A 97 3.91 -0.78 13.21
C SER A 97 4.93 -1.24 12.18
N ILE A 98 4.74 -0.83 10.93
CA ILE A 98 5.67 -1.05 9.83
C ILE A 98 6.31 0.29 9.45
N TRP A 99 7.64 0.33 9.46
CA TRP A 99 8.44 1.50 9.17
C TRP A 99 8.96 1.46 7.73
N PHE A 100 8.83 2.59 7.03
CA PHE A 100 9.30 2.77 5.67
C PHE A 100 10.28 3.95 5.61
N ASP A 101 11.48 3.75 5.08
CA ASP A 101 12.39 4.86 4.78
C ASP A 101 11.98 5.49 3.43
N ILE A 102 11.40 6.68 3.52
CA ILE A 102 10.88 7.45 2.38
C ILE A 102 11.79 8.63 2.01
N SER A 103 12.98 8.71 2.61
CA SER A 103 13.97 9.78 2.36
C SER A 103 14.33 9.92 0.87
N ALA A 104 14.14 8.83 0.10
CA ALA A 104 14.38 8.77 -1.32
C ALA A 104 13.36 9.53 -2.19
N PHE A 105 12.27 10.05 -1.64
CA PHE A 105 11.30 10.84 -2.41
C PHE A 105 10.55 11.90 -1.58
N PHE A 106 10.63 11.83 -0.26
CA PHE A 106 10.02 12.82 0.63
C PHE A 106 10.57 14.24 0.36
N GLY A 107 9.65 15.22 0.25
CA GLY A 107 9.98 16.63 0.02
C GLY A 107 10.38 17.00 -1.41
N ARG A 108 10.46 16.05 -2.35
CA ARG A 108 10.79 16.31 -3.76
C ARG A 108 9.59 16.63 -4.66
N GLY A 109 8.38 16.71 -4.08
CA GLY A 109 7.13 16.77 -4.83
C GLY A 109 6.82 15.41 -5.46
N PHE A 110 5.60 14.91 -5.27
CA PHE A 110 5.11 13.79 -6.05
C PHE A 110 4.90 14.35 -7.46
N GLY A 111 5.78 14.01 -8.40
CA GLY A 111 5.59 14.34 -9.81
C GLY A 111 4.32 13.65 -10.30
N LEU A 112 3.19 14.37 -10.23
CA LEU A 112 1.97 14.11 -10.99
C LEU A 112 2.18 14.58 -12.42
#